data_AF-A0A8S1WH45-F1
#
_entry.id   AF-A0A8S1WH45-F1
#
_cell.length_a   1.000
_cell.length_b   1.000
_cell.length_c   1.000
_cell.angle_alpha   90.00
_cell.angle_beta   90.00
_cell.angle_gamma   90.00
#
_symmetry.space_group_name_H-M   'P 1'
#
loop_
_entity.id
_entity.type
_entity.pdbx_description
1 polymer ?
#
loop_
_entity_poly.entity_id
_entity_poly.type
_entity_poly.pdbx_seq_one_letter_code
_entity_poly.pdbx_strand_id
1 'polypeptide(L)'
;MKSFIILIFAYLVFSNAQIANTHQNEAYLITQGIFNAFGIQNEIDITQVFSKIESKYYFETLQSAISLQEQLDEESLLEGIKLIGVALQQIPDSIDSLEEQTQETIIISKILNNLLEQLRNPLRFHFQDNIEVVINGVNISQDLGNSLQEWQSENYEEYGKDIGTVLIKLMLRLENLEAVIHDSTIILIIFDGVMDGILDASGIRGQDIRQCIDGVNIMVIDFEESIRLLETGLPSNVIQSLQIFGDGLQHFPQALDQCKASIKEAAKLAKQLRDLIKALQNPVSFAFHIGIDLIVNGKDIYREIFTAVDDWKQGNWNDFGYQLGKAMYQIFVGQQDYKS
;
A
#
# COMPACT_ATOMS: atom_id res chain seq x y z
N MET A 1 12.63 -48.82 -36.19
CA MET A 1 12.58 -47.35 -36.42
C MET A 1 11.40 -46.66 -35.75
N LYS A 2 10.15 -47.11 -35.92
CA LYS A 2 8.97 -46.44 -35.29
C LYS A 2 9.01 -46.37 -33.75
N SER A 3 9.46 -47.42 -33.04
CA SER A 3 9.56 -47.39 -31.57
C SER A 3 10.69 -46.50 -31.02
N PHE A 4 11.73 -46.20 -31.81
CA PHE A 4 12.83 -45.35 -31.38
C PHE A 4 12.45 -43.86 -31.47
N ILE A 5 11.62 -43.49 -32.46
CA ILE A 5 11.09 -42.14 -32.63
C ILE A 5 10.08 -41.80 -31.53
N ILE A 6 9.24 -42.76 -31.10
CA ILE A 6 8.28 -42.56 -30.00
C ILE A 6 8.99 -42.35 -28.66
N LEU A 7 10.12 -43.03 -28.42
CA LEU A 7 10.92 -42.87 -27.20
C LEU A 7 11.63 -41.50 -27.15
N ILE A 8 12.11 -40.99 -28.29
CA ILE A 8 12.72 -39.65 -28.39
C ILE A 8 11.66 -38.56 -28.20
N PHE A 9 10.46 -38.70 -28.77
CA PHE A 9 9.35 -37.75 -28.54
C PHE A 9 8.86 -37.77 -27.09
N ALA A 10 8.77 -38.95 -26.45
CA ALA A 10 8.45 -39.03 -25.03
C ALA A 10 9.55 -38.37 -24.17
N TYR A 11 10.84 -38.63 -24.46
CA TYR A 11 11.95 -38.02 -23.72
C TYR A 11 12.00 -36.50 -23.89
N LEU A 12 11.73 -35.98 -25.09
CA LEU A 12 11.66 -34.54 -25.36
C LEU A 12 10.48 -33.89 -24.62
N VAL A 13 9.30 -34.52 -24.61
CA VAL A 13 8.12 -34.02 -23.88
C VAL A 13 8.33 -34.06 -22.36
N PHE A 14 8.95 -35.12 -21.82
CA PHE A 14 9.28 -35.20 -20.39
C PHE A 14 10.41 -34.24 -19.99
N SER A 15 11.41 -34.03 -20.85
CA SER A 15 12.47 -33.04 -20.59
C SER A 15 11.91 -31.60 -20.63
N ASN A 16 10.97 -31.28 -21.53
CA ASN A 16 10.31 -29.97 -21.55
C ASN A 16 9.37 -29.76 -20.36
N ALA A 17 8.76 -30.82 -19.82
CA ALA A 17 7.93 -30.73 -18.61
C ALA A 17 8.77 -30.55 -17.33
N GLN A 18 10.00 -31.09 -17.27
CA GLN A 18 10.93 -30.85 -16.17
C GLN A 18 11.60 -29.46 -16.23
N ILE A 19 11.72 -28.86 -17.42
CA ILE A 19 12.26 -27.51 -17.61
C ILE A 19 11.23 -26.42 -17.21
N ALA A 20 9.95 -26.76 -17.07
CA ALA A 20 8.88 -25.78 -16.85
C ALA A 20 8.70 -25.32 -15.38
N ASN A 21 9.46 -25.83 -14.41
CA ASN A 21 9.26 -25.53 -12.98
C ASN A 21 10.56 -25.44 -12.16
N THR A 22 11.62 -24.87 -12.72
CA THR A 22 12.80 -24.47 -11.93
C THR A 22 12.38 -23.47 -10.84
N HIS A 23 12.72 -23.76 -9.59
CA HIS A 23 12.48 -22.93 -8.39
C HIS A 23 11.05 -22.88 -7.83
N GLN A 24 10.14 -23.75 -8.27
CA GLN A 24 8.75 -23.73 -7.77
C GLN A 24 8.65 -23.99 -6.27
N ASN A 25 9.39 -24.97 -5.74
CA ASN A 25 9.31 -25.34 -4.33
C ASN A 25 9.91 -24.24 -3.44
N GLU A 26 11.05 -23.69 -3.86
CA GLU A 26 11.76 -22.63 -3.17
C GLU A 26 10.90 -21.35 -3.11
N ALA A 27 10.35 -20.91 -4.25
CA ALA A 27 9.45 -19.75 -4.28
C ALA A 27 8.20 -19.96 -3.41
N TYR A 28 7.64 -21.17 -3.38
CA TYR A 28 6.50 -21.51 -2.53
C TYR A 28 6.87 -21.39 -1.04
N LEU A 29 7.99 -21.97 -0.63
CA LEU A 29 8.45 -21.91 0.76
C LEU A 29 8.73 -20.47 1.22
N ILE A 30 9.34 -19.64 0.38
CA ILE A 30 9.55 -18.21 0.69
C ILE A 30 8.20 -17.51 0.90
N THR A 31 7.24 -17.73 -0.01
CA THR A 31 5.89 -17.14 0.09
C THR A 31 5.19 -17.60 1.36
N GLN A 32 5.26 -18.90 1.68
CA GLN A 32 4.73 -19.48 2.90
C GLN A 32 5.36 -18.87 4.15
N GLY A 33 6.68 -18.72 4.18
CA GLY A 33 7.42 -18.08 5.28
C GLY A 33 6.94 -16.66 5.56
N ILE A 34 6.72 -15.86 4.51
CA ILE A 34 6.17 -14.50 4.64
C ILE A 34 4.77 -14.56 5.29
N PHE A 35 3.88 -15.42 4.80
CA PHE A 35 2.51 -15.53 5.33
C PHE A 35 2.52 -16.00 6.79
N ASN A 36 3.40 -16.93 7.13
CA ASN A 36 3.60 -17.38 8.51
C ASN A 36 4.06 -16.25 9.44
N ALA A 37 4.92 -15.35 8.96
CA ALA A 37 5.34 -14.19 9.75
C ALA A 37 4.17 -13.24 10.03
N PHE A 38 3.32 -12.98 9.04
CA PHE A 38 2.11 -12.17 9.19
C PHE A 38 0.99 -12.87 9.97
N GLY A 39 1.06 -14.20 10.15
CA GLY A 39 0.04 -14.99 10.82
C GLY A 39 -1.28 -15.09 10.04
N ILE A 40 -1.22 -14.99 8.70
CA ILE A 40 -2.38 -14.89 7.79
C ILE A 40 -2.70 -16.20 7.04
N GLN A 41 -2.16 -17.33 7.48
CA GLN A 41 -2.29 -18.63 6.82
C GLN A 41 -3.70 -19.22 6.85
N ASN A 42 -4.59 -18.71 7.71
CA ASN A 42 -5.99 -19.17 7.78
C ASN A 42 -6.94 -18.25 6.99
N GLU A 43 -6.45 -17.06 6.63
CA GLU A 43 -7.18 -15.97 6.02
C GLU A 43 -7.07 -16.03 4.48
N ILE A 44 -5.98 -16.60 3.96
CA ILE A 44 -5.70 -16.72 2.53
C ILE A 44 -5.21 -18.12 2.16
N ASP A 45 -5.77 -18.69 1.10
CA ASP A 45 -5.25 -19.92 0.49
C ASP A 45 -3.95 -19.61 -0.28
N ILE A 46 -2.82 -19.90 0.36
CA ILE A 46 -1.46 -19.70 -0.19
C ILE A 46 -1.31 -20.40 -1.54
N THR A 47 -1.97 -21.54 -1.75
CA THR A 47 -1.86 -22.30 -3.01
C THR A 47 -2.46 -21.53 -4.17
N GLN A 48 -3.58 -20.83 -3.93
CA GLN A 48 -4.23 -20.00 -4.95
C GLN A 48 -3.39 -18.78 -5.29
N VAL A 49 -2.86 -18.08 -4.27
CA VAL A 49 -1.94 -16.96 -4.48
C VAL A 49 -0.71 -17.42 -5.26
N PHE A 50 -0.05 -18.47 -4.79
CA PHE A 50 1.17 -18.97 -5.40
C PHE A 50 0.98 -19.45 -6.84
N SER A 51 -0.21 -19.94 -7.20
CA SER A 51 -0.52 -20.36 -8.58
C SER A 51 -0.41 -19.24 -9.62
N LYS A 52 -0.39 -17.98 -9.18
CA LYS A 52 -0.28 -16.78 -10.03
C LYS A 52 1.13 -16.16 -10.04
N ILE A 53 2.03 -16.64 -9.19
CA ILE A 53 3.42 -16.16 -9.09
C ILE A 53 4.28 -16.80 -10.19
N GLU A 54 5.07 -15.99 -10.90
CA GLU A 54 6.08 -16.48 -11.84
C GLU A 54 7.32 -16.96 -11.06
N SER A 55 7.26 -18.18 -10.53
CA SER A 55 8.25 -18.75 -9.60
C SER A 55 9.71 -18.57 -10.00
N LYS A 56 10.04 -18.74 -11.29
CA LYS A 56 11.39 -18.53 -11.81
C LYS A 56 11.82 -17.07 -11.67
N TYR A 57 11.03 -16.13 -12.16
CA TYR A 57 11.34 -14.70 -12.08
C TYR A 57 11.41 -14.23 -10.62
N TYR A 58 10.46 -14.69 -9.79
CA TYR A 58 10.44 -14.45 -8.35
C TYR A 58 11.74 -14.87 -7.68
N PHE A 59 12.17 -16.13 -7.89
CA PHE A 59 13.36 -16.67 -7.25
C PHE A 59 14.66 -16.07 -7.78
N GLU A 60 14.81 -15.92 -9.11
CA GLU A 60 16.03 -15.35 -9.71
C GLU A 60 16.21 -13.86 -9.35
N THR A 61 15.12 -13.12 -9.14
CA THR A 61 15.18 -11.73 -8.66
C THR A 61 15.65 -11.68 -7.21
N LEU A 62 15.16 -12.56 -6.34
CA LEU A 62 15.65 -12.69 -4.96
C LEU A 62 17.12 -13.11 -4.93
N GLN A 63 17.54 -14.06 -5.77
CA GLN A 63 18.94 -14.46 -5.87
C GLN A 63 19.85 -13.28 -6.27
N SER A 64 19.37 -12.45 -7.20
CA SER A 64 20.09 -11.23 -7.60
C SER A 64 20.18 -10.23 -6.45
N ALA A 65 19.10 -10.06 -5.68
CA ALA A 65 19.08 -9.23 -4.49
C ALA A 65 20.13 -9.67 -3.46
N ILE A 66 20.19 -10.97 -3.17
CA ILE A 66 21.15 -11.55 -2.22
C ILE A 66 22.59 -11.33 -2.69
N SER A 67 22.85 -11.54 -3.97
CA SER A 67 24.18 -11.34 -4.57
C SER A 67 24.68 -9.89 -4.45
N LEU A 68 23.77 -8.90 -4.42
CA LEU A 68 24.12 -7.50 -4.17
C LEU A 68 24.38 -7.23 -2.68
N GLN A 69 23.59 -7.81 -1.79
CA GLN A 69 23.78 -7.64 -0.34
C GLN A 69 25.13 -8.18 0.15
N GLU A 70 25.65 -9.24 -0.48
CA GLU A 70 26.97 -9.80 -0.17
C GLU A 70 28.14 -8.86 -0.50
N GLN A 71 27.92 -7.80 -1.29
CA GLN A 71 28.97 -6.82 -1.61
C GLN A 71 29.25 -5.85 -0.45
N LEU A 72 28.31 -5.74 0.50
CA LEU A 72 28.45 -4.97 1.75
C LEU A 72 28.82 -3.49 1.54
N ASP A 73 28.40 -2.91 0.42
CA ASP A 73 28.45 -1.47 0.17
C ASP A 73 27.02 -0.88 0.15
N GLU A 74 26.92 0.42 0.40
CA GLU A 74 25.64 1.12 0.55
C GLU A 74 24.76 1.00 -0.70
N GLU A 75 25.35 1.14 -1.89
CA GLU A 75 24.62 1.14 -3.16
C GLU A 75 24.07 -0.25 -3.48
N SER A 76 24.91 -1.28 -3.38
CA SER A 76 24.50 -2.66 -3.61
C SER A 76 23.48 -3.13 -2.59
N LEU A 77 23.64 -2.77 -1.31
CA LEU A 77 22.67 -3.13 -0.28
C LEU A 77 21.30 -2.48 -0.54
N LEU A 78 21.28 -1.19 -0.86
CA LEU A 78 20.04 -0.49 -1.22
C LEU A 78 19.38 -1.15 -2.44
N GLU A 79 20.14 -1.43 -3.49
CA GLU A 79 19.60 -2.05 -4.70
C GLU A 79 19.10 -3.48 -4.43
N GLY A 80 19.81 -4.26 -3.61
CA GLY A 80 19.37 -5.58 -3.17
C GLY A 80 18.03 -5.52 -2.42
N ILE A 81 17.87 -4.56 -1.51
CA ILE A 81 16.61 -4.32 -0.80
C ILE A 81 15.47 -3.97 -1.77
N LYS A 82 15.74 -3.11 -2.75
CA LYS A 82 14.75 -2.78 -3.79
C LYS A 82 14.33 -4.00 -4.59
N LEU A 83 15.28 -4.85 -4.97
CA LEU A 83 15.00 -6.10 -5.70
C LEU A 83 14.17 -7.09 -4.87
N ILE A 84 14.34 -7.15 -3.55
CA ILE A 84 13.40 -7.87 -2.67
C ILE A 84 11.99 -7.29 -2.85
N GLY A 85 11.84 -5.97 -2.74
CA GLY A 85 10.55 -5.30 -2.95
C GLY A 85 9.94 -5.54 -4.34
N VAL A 86 10.75 -5.69 -5.39
CA VAL A 86 10.31 -6.04 -6.75
C VAL A 86 9.85 -7.49 -6.83
N ALA A 87 10.66 -8.44 -6.33
CA ALA A 87 10.31 -9.86 -6.38
C ALA A 87 9.00 -10.13 -5.63
N LEU A 88 8.87 -9.59 -4.42
CA LEU A 88 7.73 -9.80 -3.54
C LEU A 88 6.45 -9.11 -4.02
N GLN A 89 6.51 -8.14 -4.93
CA GLN A 89 5.33 -7.45 -5.49
C GLN A 89 4.37 -8.44 -6.17
N GLN A 90 4.89 -9.57 -6.66
CA GLN A 90 4.06 -10.64 -7.21
C GLN A 90 3.06 -11.21 -6.21
N ILE A 91 3.29 -11.10 -4.90
CA ILE A 91 2.37 -11.61 -3.86
C ILE A 91 1.06 -10.80 -3.86
N PRO A 92 1.07 -9.47 -3.58
CA PRO A 92 -0.17 -8.69 -3.65
C PRO A 92 -0.76 -8.67 -5.06
N ASP A 93 0.03 -8.62 -6.13
CA ASP A 93 -0.48 -8.73 -7.51
C ASP A 93 -1.26 -10.04 -7.72
N SER A 94 -0.77 -11.14 -7.14
CA SER A 94 -1.44 -12.44 -7.19
C SER A 94 -2.73 -12.45 -6.39
N ILE A 95 -2.75 -11.84 -5.19
CA ILE A 95 -3.96 -11.67 -4.38
C ILE A 95 -5.00 -10.83 -5.13
N ASP A 96 -4.57 -9.73 -5.77
CA ASP A 96 -5.44 -8.84 -6.54
C ASP A 96 -6.04 -9.53 -7.77
N SER A 97 -5.39 -10.59 -8.27
CA SER A 97 -5.84 -11.38 -9.42
C SER A 97 -6.78 -12.56 -9.07
N LEU A 98 -7.09 -12.78 -7.79
CA LEU A 98 -7.99 -13.85 -7.36
C LEU A 98 -9.42 -13.62 -7.88
N GLU A 99 -10.12 -14.71 -8.23
CA GLU A 99 -11.48 -14.63 -8.77
C GLU A 99 -12.49 -14.13 -7.74
N GLU A 100 -12.31 -14.52 -6.48
CA GLU A 100 -13.12 -14.08 -5.35
C GLU A 100 -12.22 -13.35 -4.35
N GLN A 101 -12.48 -12.06 -4.16
CA GLN A 101 -11.82 -11.25 -3.13
C GLN A 101 -12.74 -11.10 -1.91
N THR A 102 -12.19 -11.32 -0.72
CA THR A 102 -12.82 -10.93 0.54
C THR A 102 -12.29 -9.58 0.99
N GLN A 103 -12.92 -8.99 2.01
CA GLN A 103 -12.43 -7.75 2.60
C GLN A 103 -11.04 -7.95 3.24
N GLU A 104 -10.80 -9.11 3.84
CA GLU A 104 -9.51 -9.51 4.41
C GLU A 104 -8.42 -9.60 3.34
N THR A 105 -8.69 -10.23 2.18
CA THR A 105 -7.69 -10.32 1.10
C THR A 105 -7.34 -8.95 0.53
N ILE A 106 -8.33 -8.04 0.42
CA ILE A 106 -8.10 -6.66 -0.04
C ILE A 106 -7.22 -5.91 0.95
N ILE A 107 -7.50 -6.02 2.26
CA ILE A 107 -6.70 -5.39 3.31
C ILE A 107 -5.26 -5.92 3.27
N ILE A 108 -5.08 -7.24 3.19
CA ILE A 108 -3.75 -7.86 3.14
C ILE A 108 -2.97 -7.39 1.91
N SER A 109 -3.59 -7.40 0.72
CA SER A 109 -2.97 -6.91 -0.51
C SER A 109 -2.51 -5.45 -0.37
N LYS A 110 -3.38 -4.56 0.13
CA LYS A 110 -3.04 -3.15 0.36
C LYS A 110 -1.89 -2.96 1.34
N ILE A 111 -1.90 -3.69 2.46
CA ILE A 111 -0.80 -3.66 3.45
C ILE A 111 0.51 -4.08 2.77
N LEU A 112 0.52 -5.21 2.07
CA LEU A 112 1.72 -5.70 1.41
C LEU A 112 2.21 -4.72 0.33
N ASN A 113 1.33 -4.18 -0.50
CA ASN A 113 1.66 -3.15 -1.49
C ASN A 113 2.37 -1.95 -0.85
N ASN A 114 1.83 -1.44 0.26
CA ASN A 114 2.43 -0.33 0.99
C ASN A 114 3.83 -0.67 1.53
N LEU A 115 3.98 -1.83 2.17
CA LEU A 115 5.26 -2.26 2.78
C LEU A 115 6.34 -2.52 1.72
N LEU A 116 5.97 -3.15 0.61
CA LEU A 116 6.91 -3.44 -0.47
C LEU A 116 7.33 -2.17 -1.21
N GLU A 117 6.44 -1.18 -1.29
CA GLU A 117 6.79 0.14 -1.82
C GLU A 117 7.81 0.87 -0.94
N GLN A 118 7.80 0.65 0.39
CA GLN A 118 8.86 1.15 1.28
C GLN A 118 10.22 0.51 1.02
N LEU A 119 10.27 -0.73 0.52
CA LEU A 119 11.52 -1.39 0.12
C LEU A 119 12.02 -0.90 -1.24
N ARG A 120 11.12 -0.75 -2.22
CA ARG A 120 11.47 -0.29 -3.57
C ARG A 120 11.87 1.18 -3.61
N ASN A 121 11.20 2.00 -2.81
CA ASN A 121 11.37 3.45 -2.79
C ASN A 121 11.47 3.96 -1.34
N PRO A 122 12.55 3.63 -0.61
CA PRO A 122 12.73 4.07 0.77
C PRO A 122 12.90 5.60 0.81
N LEU A 123 12.13 6.27 1.68
CA LEU A 123 12.23 7.71 1.91
C LEU A 123 13.57 8.07 2.56
N ARG A 124 14.04 7.20 3.45
CA ARG A 124 15.33 7.32 4.12
C ARG A 124 15.99 5.96 4.12
N PHE A 125 17.24 5.94 3.67
CA PHE A 125 18.12 4.80 3.79
C PHE A 125 19.37 5.25 4.52
N HIS A 126 19.77 4.50 5.53
CA HIS A 126 21.01 4.72 6.25
C HIS A 126 21.74 3.40 6.38
N PHE A 127 22.99 3.40 5.94
CA PHE A 127 23.91 2.28 6.07
C PHE A 127 25.15 2.76 6.81
N GLN A 128 25.50 2.11 7.92
CA GLN A 128 26.69 2.46 8.68
C GLN A 128 27.55 1.22 9.00
N ASP A 129 28.82 1.32 8.60
CA ASP A 129 29.93 0.44 9.00
C ASP A 129 29.65 -1.06 8.89
N ASN A 130 28.79 -1.48 7.97
CA ASN A 130 28.33 -2.87 7.78
C ASN A 130 27.61 -3.48 9.00
N ILE A 131 27.15 -2.64 9.92
CA ILE A 131 26.48 -3.06 11.16
C ILE A 131 25.03 -2.60 11.15
N GLU A 132 24.76 -1.42 10.58
CA GLU A 132 23.44 -0.81 10.64
C GLU A 132 22.83 -0.63 9.24
N VAL A 133 21.64 -1.20 9.05
CA VAL A 133 20.79 -1.04 7.88
C VAL A 133 19.45 -0.51 8.38
N VAL A 134 19.14 0.73 8.02
CA VAL A 134 17.95 1.42 8.51
C VAL A 134 17.13 1.92 7.33
N ILE A 135 15.89 1.42 7.21
CA ILE A 135 14.92 1.85 6.20
C ILE A 135 13.82 2.66 6.86
N ASN A 136 13.58 3.88 6.40
CA ASN A 136 12.58 4.79 6.95
C ASN A 136 12.72 4.95 8.48
N GLY A 137 13.95 4.80 8.99
CA GLY A 137 14.30 4.81 10.41
C GLY A 137 14.14 3.48 11.15
N VAL A 138 13.57 2.43 10.54
CA VAL A 138 13.50 1.08 11.10
C VAL A 138 14.83 0.38 10.90
N ASN A 139 15.48 -0.02 12.00
CA ASN A 139 16.67 -0.87 11.93
C ASN A 139 16.24 -2.31 11.59
N ILE A 140 16.73 -2.80 10.45
CA ILE A 140 16.42 -4.12 9.90
C ILE A 140 17.68 -5.00 9.77
N SER A 141 18.81 -4.56 10.33
CA SER A 141 20.10 -5.24 10.18
C SER A 141 20.05 -6.72 10.57
N GLN A 142 19.46 -6.99 11.73
CA GLN A 142 19.48 -8.34 12.29
C GLN A 142 18.63 -9.29 11.45
N ASP A 143 17.43 -8.87 11.06
CA ASP A 143 16.52 -9.72 10.28
C ASP A 143 17.07 -9.93 8.87
N LEU A 144 17.67 -8.90 8.26
CA LEU A 144 18.32 -9.03 6.96
C LEU A 144 19.53 -9.97 7.03
N GLY A 145 20.36 -9.83 8.06
CA GLY A 145 21.51 -10.72 8.30
C GLY A 145 21.10 -12.18 8.55
N ASN A 146 20.05 -12.41 9.33
CA ASN A 146 19.48 -13.75 9.53
C ASN A 146 18.95 -14.31 8.20
N SER A 147 18.21 -13.52 7.43
CA SER A 147 17.67 -13.97 6.14
C SER A 147 18.80 -14.41 5.19
N LEU A 148 19.91 -13.67 5.13
CA LEU A 148 21.08 -14.07 4.33
C LEU A 148 21.63 -15.44 4.75
N GLN A 149 21.70 -15.71 6.05
CA GLN A 149 22.14 -17.00 6.58
C GLN A 149 21.16 -18.13 6.21
N GLU A 150 19.85 -17.89 6.30
CA GLU A 150 18.83 -18.87 5.94
C GLU A 150 18.84 -19.15 4.43
N TRP A 151 19.04 -18.13 3.60
CA TRP A 151 19.21 -18.28 2.15
C TRP A 151 20.42 -19.16 1.81
N GLN A 152 21.58 -18.88 2.41
CA GLN A 152 22.81 -19.65 2.21
C GLN A 152 22.68 -21.11 2.70
N SER A 153 21.80 -21.35 3.67
CA SER A 153 21.50 -22.68 4.20
C SER A 153 20.38 -23.40 3.44
N GLU A 154 19.87 -22.83 2.36
CA GLU A 154 18.72 -23.31 1.57
C GLU A 154 17.43 -23.47 2.41
N ASN A 155 17.33 -22.74 3.53
CA ASN A 155 16.15 -22.74 4.40
C ASN A 155 15.17 -21.63 3.98
N TYR A 156 14.56 -21.83 2.82
CA TYR A 156 13.76 -20.81 2.15
C TYR A 156 12.50 -20.38 2.91
N GLU A 157 11.91 -21.24 3.74
CA GLU A 157 10.76 -20.88 4.56
C GLU A 157 11.15 -19.90 5.67
N GLU A 158 12.25 -20.17 6.39
CA GLU A 158 12.74 -19.22 7.41
C GLU A 158 13.30 -17.94 6.78
N TYR A 159 13.93 -18.01 5.59
CA TYR A 159 14.24 -16.80 4.79
C TYR A 159 12.98 -15.95 4.57
N GLY A 160 11.90 -16.56 4.09
CA GLY A 160 10.64 -15.86 3.89
C GLY A 160 10.09 -15.23 5.17
N LYS A 161 10.22 -15.91 6.30
CA LYS A 161 9.75 -15.45 7.60
C LYS A 161 10.59 -14.29 8.18
N ASP A 162 11.90 -14.30 7.98
CA ASP A 162 12.77 -13.18 8.35
C ASP A 162 12.44 -11.94 7.51
N ILE A 163 12.21 -12.11 6.20
CA ILE A 163 11.75 -11.01 5.34
C ILE A 163 10.34 -10.54 5.75
N GLY A 164 9.44 -11.45 6.11
CA GLY A 164 8.14 -11.09 6.68
C GLY A 164 8.27 -10.27 7.97
N THR A 165 9.26 -10.59 8.81
CA THR A 165 9.58 -9.82 10.03
C THR A 165 10.07 -8.42 9.70
N VAL A 166 10.90 -8.25 8.66
CA VAL A 166 11.28 -6.91 8.14
C VAL A 166 10.05 -6.11 7.75
N LEU A 167 9.12 -6.71 6.98
CA LEU A 167 7.88 -6.05 6.56
C LEU A 167 7.01 -5.65 7.76
N ILE A 168 6.88 -6.51 8.77
CA ILE A 168 6.14 -6.19 10.00
C ILE A 168 6.80 -5.04 10.77
N LYS A 169 8.13 -4.99 10.86
CA LYS A 169 8.82 -3.86 11.51
C LYS A 169 8.60 -2.55 10.77
N LEU A 170 8.57 -2.58 9.44
CA LEU A 170 8.20 -1.41 8.62
C LEU A 170 6.75 -0.99 8.85
N MET A 171 5.84 -1.96 8.98
CA MET A 171 4.43 -1.72 9.30
C MET A 171 4.25 -1.05 10.66
N LEU A 172 4.93 -1.54 11.69
CA LEU A 172 4.84 -1.02 13.07
C LEU A 172 5.36 0.41 13.23
N ARG A 173 6.09 0.95 12.24
CA ARG A 173 6.52 2.35 12.25
C ARG A 173 5.50 3.31 11.64
N LEU A 174 4.41 2.82 11.06
CA LEU A 174 3.32 3.70 10.62
C LEU A 174 2.73 4.35 11.89
N GLU A 175 3.12 5.61 12.14
CA GLU A 175 3.04 6.31 13.44
C GLU A 175 1.62 6.35 14.02
N ASN A 176 0.62 6.06 13.20
CA ASN A 176 -0.79 6.16 13.54
C ASN A 176 -1.62 4.92 13.19
N LEU A 177 -1.09 3.99 12.39
CA LEU A 177 -1.86 2.83 11.93
C LEU A 177 -2.42 2.01 13.10
N GLU A 178 -1.60 1.77 14.13
CA GLU A 178 -2.04 1.04 15.34
C GLU A 178 -3.15 1.81 16.10
N ALA A 179 -2.99 3.13 16.26
CA ALA A 179 -3.97 3.95 16.96
C ALA A 179 -5.33 3.94 16.25
N VAL A 180 -5.35 4.08 14.91
CA VAL A 180 -6.60 4.17 14.14
C VAL A 180 -7.25 2.81 13.91
N ILE A 181 -6.48 1.73 13.68
CA ILE A 181 -7.03 0.38 13.52
C ILE A 181 -7.75 -0.07 14.81
N HIS A 182 -7.23 0.29 15.98
CA HIS A 182 -7.82 -0.13 17.25
C HIS A 182 -8.94 0.79 17.76
N ASP A 183 -9.06 2.01 17.24
CA ASP A 183 -10.10 2.96 17.62
C ASP A 183 -10.85 3.53 16.41
N SER A 184 -11.93 2.83 16.02
CA SER A 184 -12.84 3.28 14.97
C SER A 184 -13.49 4.65 15.21
N THR A 185 -13.43 5.21 16.44
CA THR A 185 -13.91 6.57 16.70
C THR A 185 -13.06 7.63 15.99
N ILE A 186 -11.79 7.34 15.71
CA ILE A 186 -10.89 8.26 15.01
C ILE A 186 -11.41 8.56 13.60
N ILE A 187 -11.86 7.55 12.85
CA ILE A 187 -12.45 7.78 11.51
C ILE A 187 -13.69 8.67 11.57
N LEU A 188 -14.47 8.61 12.65
CA LEU A 188 -15.63 9.48 12.83
C LEU A 188 -15.21 10.93 13.10
N ILE A 189 -14.09 11.14 13.79
CA ILE A 189 -13.50 12.47 14.02
C ILE A 189 -12.93 13.04 12.72
N ILE A 190 -12.31 12.20 11.88
CA ILE A 190 -11.86 12.58 10.54
C ILE A 190 -13.05 12.97 9.67
N PHE A 191 -14.13 12.17 9.68
CA PHE A 191 -15.36 12.50 8.95
C PHE A 191 -15.90 13.88 9.34
N ASP A 192 -15.98 14.14 10.63
CA ASP A 192 -16.38 15.43 11.19
C ASP A 192 -15.52 16.57 10.65
N GLY A 193 -14.20 16.37 10.66
CA GLY A 193 -13.25 17.32 10.08
C GLY A 193 -13.52 17.57 8.60
N VAL A 194 -13.69 16.51 7.80
CA VAL A 194 -13.97 16.64 6.36
C VAL A 194 -15.24 17.45 6.12
N MET A 195 -16.32 17.21 6.88
CA MET A 195 -17.55 17.99 6.78
C MET A 195 -17.34 19.46 7.12
N ASP A 196 -16.58 19.73 8.19
CA ASP A 196 -16.24 21.09 8.62
C ASP A 196 -15.38 21.81 7.55
N GLY A 197 -14.48 21.08 6.88
CA GLY A 197 -13.59 21.60 5.83
C GLY A 197 -14.28 21.93 4.52
N ILE A 198 -15.28 21.14 4.10
CA ILE A 198 -16.11 21.42 2.92
C ILE A 198 -17.19 22.48 3.19
N LEU A 199 -17.22 23.04 4.41
CA LEU A 199 -18.17 24.04 4.89
C LEU A 199 -19.63 23.55 4.81
N ASP A 200 -19.86 22.28 5.11
CA ASP A 200 -21.21 21.72 5.11
C ASP A 200 -22.00 22.10 6.37
N ALA A 201 -23.23 22.56 6.18
CA ALA A 201 -24.14 22.98 7.25
C ALA A 201 -25.27 21.96 7.48
N SER A 202 -25.15 20.73 6.96
CA SER A 202 -26.18 19.69 7.13
C SER A 202 -26.43 19.30 8.58
N GLY A 203 -25.42 19.51 9.45
CA GLY A 203 -25.44 19.08 10.85
C GLY A 203 -25.21 17.58 11.04
N ILE A 204 -24.93 16.83 9.97
CA ILE A 204 -24.57 15.42 10.02
C ILE A 204 -23.15 15.30 10.57
N ARG A 205 -22.96 14.46 11.58
CA ARG A 205 -21.68 14.19 12.25
C ARG A 205 -21.33 12.71 12.18
N GLY A 206 -20.08 12.37 12.49
CA GLY A 206 -19.55 11.02 12.43
C GLY A 206 -20.35 10.03 13.28
N GLN A 207 -20.89 10.48 14.41
CA GLN A 207 -21.77 9.66 15.25
C GLN A 207 -23.04 9.19 14.53
N ASP A 208 -23.54 9.93 13.54
CA ASP A 208 -24.75 9.58 12.78
C ASP A 208 -24.46 8.43 11.81
N ILE A 209 -23.23 8.34 11.28
CA ILE A 209 -22.80 7.27 10.38
C ILE A 209 -22.09 6.10 11.08
N ARG A 210 -21.93 6.17 12.41
CA ARG A 210 -21.15 5.19 13.20
C ARG A 210 -21.52 3.73 12.93
N GLN A 211 -22.80 3.43 12.73
CA GLN A 211 -23.29 2.06 12.51
C GLN A 211 -23.21 1.62 11.04
N CYS A 212 -22.87 2.53 10.13
CA CYS A 212 -22.86 2.33 8.69
C CYS A 212 -21.46 2.49 8.07
N ILE A 213 -20.49 2.97 8.84
CA ILE A 213 -19.13 3.07 8.35
C ILE A 213 -18.49 1.67 8.37
N ASP A 214 -17.91 1.31 7.24
CA ASP A 214 -17.17 0.06 7.03
C ASP A 214 -15.90 0.37 6.23
N GLY A 215 -14.95 -0.55 6.22
CA GLY A 215 -13.67 -0.38 5.55
C GLY A 215 -12.73 0.60 6.25
N VAL A 216 -12.95 0.87 7.55
CA VAL A 216 -12.11 1.75 8.37
C VAL A 216 -10.62 1.42 8.19
N ASN A 217 -10.23 0.14 8.27
CA ASN A 217 -8.84 -0.27 8.11
C ASN A 217 -8.28 0.11 6.73
N ILE A 218 -9.08 -0.04 5.67
CA ILE A 218 -8.71 0.32 4.30
C ILE A 218 -8.48 1.83 4.19
N MET A 219 -9.37 2.64 4.78
CA MET A 219 -9.22 4.10 4.78
C MET A 219 -7.90 4.54 5.43
N VAL A 220 -7.55 3.94 6.57
CA VAL A 220 -6.31 4.28 7.29
C VAL A 220 -5.09 3.93 6.45
N ILE A 221 -5.07 2.75 5.83
CA ILE A 221 -3.99 2.32 4.95
C ILE A 221 -3.84 3.30 3.78
N ASP A 222 -4.95 3.72 3.16
CA ASP A 222 -4.95 4.68 2.06
C ASP A 222 -4.42 6.06 2.51
N PHE A 223 -4.77 6.50 3.73
CA PHE A 223 -4.26 7.76 4.29
C PHE A 223 -2.76 7.69 4.59
N GLU A 224 -2.28 6.62 5.21
CA GLU A 224 -0.85 6.39 5.45
C GLU A 224 -0.05 6.35 4.15
N GLU A 225 -0.55 5.64 3.14
CA GLU A 225 0.09 5.57 1.83
C GLU A 225 0.17 6.93 1.15
N SER A 226 -0.93 7.69 1.17
CA SER A 226 -0.99 9.03 0.59
C SER A 226 0.03 9.96 1.23
N ILE A 227 0.15 9.91 2.56
CA ILE A 227 1.10 10.73 3.32
C ILE A 227 2.53 10.37 2.97
N ARG A 228 2.86 9.07 2.94
CA ARG A 228 4.19 8.60 2.55
C ARG A 228 4.55 9.04 1.12
N LEU A 229 3.61 8.96 0.18
CA LEU A 229 3.82 9.42 -1.20
C LEU A 229 4.09 10.93 -1.27
N LEU A 230 3.40 11.75 -0.47
CA LEU A 230 3.64 13.19 -0.39
C LEU A 230 5.05 13.52 0.13
N GLU A 231 5.56 12.74 1.09
CA GLU A 231 6.90 12.95 1.65
C GLU A 231 8.03 12.70 0.65
N THR A 232 7.78 11.94 -0.42
CA THR A 232 8.78 11.74 -1.49
C THR A 232 9.07 13.02 -2.26
N GLY A 233 8.14 13.98 -2.28
CA GLY A 233 8.24 15.20 -3.08
C GLY A 233 8.23 14.96 -4.60
N LEU A 234 7.97 13.75 -5.08
CA LEU A 234 7.92 13.46 -6.52
C LEU A 234 6.56 13.87 -7.10
N PRO A 235 6.50 14.65 -8.21
CA PRO A 235 5.23 15.08 -8.78
C PRO A 235 4.26 13.94 -9.12
N SER A 236 4.77 12.80 -9.60
CA SER A 236 3.99 11.58 -9.85
C SER A 236 3.36 11.02 -8.58
N ASN A 237 4.07 11.08 -7.47
CA ASN A 237 3.61 10.56 -6.18
C ASN A 237 2.63 11.51 -5.53
N VAL A 238 2.81 12.82 -5.70
CA VAL A 238 1.83 13.81 -5.24
C VAL A 238 0.49 13.61 -5.96
N ILE A 239 0.47 13.46 -7.29
CA ILE A 239 -0.81 13.19 -7.98
C ILE A 239 -1.42 11.84 -7.57
N GLN A 240 -0.60 10.80 -7.39
CA GLN A 240 -1.05 9.50 -6.90
C GLN A 240 -1.63 9.58 -5.47
N SER A 241 -1.03 10.37 -4.58
CA SER A 241 -1.55 10.57 -3.21
C SER A 241 -2.93 11.21 -3.19
N LEU A 242 -3.22 12.14 -4.12
CA LEU A 242 -4.56 12.75 -4.20
C LEU A 242 -5.60 11.70 -4.63
N GLN A 243 -5.22 10.79 -5.52
CA GLN A 243 -6.07 9.67 -5.94
C GLN A 243 -6.37 8.73 -4.78
N ILE A 244 -5.34 8.32 -4.04
CA ILE A 244 -5.46 7.39 -2.92
C ILE A 244 -6.22 8.04 -1.75
N PHE A 245 -6.00 9.32 -1.43
CA PHE A 245 -6.85 10.04 -0.48
C PHE A 245 -8.32 9.99 -0.91
N GLY A 246 -8.58 10.17 -2.21
CA GLY A 246 -9.92 10.04 -2.76
C GLY A 246 -10.51 8.65 -2.54
N ASP A 247 -9.75 7.59 -2.80
CA ASP A 247 -10.17 6.19 -2.60
C ASP A 247 -10.55 5.94 -1.13
N GLY A 248 -9.69 6.34 -0.18
CA GLY A 248 -9.99 6.23 1.24
C GLY A 248 -11.25 7.02 1.63
N LEU A 249 -11.43 8.22 1.09
CA LEU A 249 -12.61 9.06 1.38
C LEU A 249 -13.92 8.51 0.78
N GLN A 250 -13.90 7.57 -0.17
CA GLN A 250 -15.13 6.96 -0.75
C GLN A 250 -15.97 6.19 0.27
N HIS A 251 -15.38 5.75 1.37
CA HIS A 251 -16.10 5.05 2.43
C HIS A 251 -17.12 5.95 3.15
N PHE A 252 -16.91 7.27 3.17
CA PHE A 252 -17.87 8.21 3.76
C PHE A 252 -19.20 8.34 2.99
N PRO A 253 -19.24 8.59 1.67
CA PRO A 253 -20.50 8.57 0.92
C PRO A 253 -21.14 7.18 0.89
N GLN A 254 -20.38 6.09 0.99
CA GLN A 254 -20.94 4.74 1.15
C GLN A 254 -21.68 4.60 2.49
N ALA A 255 -21.07 5.03 3.59
CA ALA A 255 -21.71 5.00 4.91
C ALA A 255 -22.99 5.84 4.96
N LEU A 256 -22.99 7.02 4.35
CA LEU A 256 -24.18 7.86 4.23
C LEU A 256 -25.30 7.18 3.42
N ASP A 257 -24.96 6.49 2.33
CA ASP A 257 -25.94 5.73 1.55
C ASP A 257 -26.54 4.55 2.31
N GLN A 258 -25.74 3.88 3.13
CA GLN A 258 -26.20 2.81 4.02
C GLN A 258 -27.11 3.35 5.12
N CYS A 259 -26.79 4.52 5.68
CA CYS A 259 -27.56 5.18 6.73
C CYS A 259 -28.69 6.09 6.22
N LYS A 260 -28.94 6.17 4.91
CA LYS A 260 -29.87 7.17 4.30
C LYS A 260 -31.32 7.10 4.77
N ALA A 261 -31.76 5.94 5.28
CA ALA A 261 -33.10 5.79 5.85
C ALA A 261 -33.25 6.47 7.22
N SER A 262 -32.14 6.63 7.95
CA SER A 262 -32.10 7.13 9.32
C SER A 262 -31.61 8.58 9.41
N ILE A 263 -30.91 9.06 8.38
CA ILE A 263 -30.30 10.40 8.35
C ILE A 263 -30.97 11.24 7.26
N LYS A 264 -31.61 12.33 7.66
CA LYS A 264 -32.19 13.31 6.73
C LYS A 264 -31.07 13.94 5.88
N GLU A 265 -31.31 14.13 4.58
CA GLU A 265 -30.35 14.68 3.61
C GLU A 265 -29.10 13.81 3.31
N ALA A 266 -28.93 12.63 3.92
CA ALA A 266 -27.73 11.80 3.70
C ALA A 266 -27.49 11.45 2.22
N ALA A 267 -28.54 11.15 1.45
CA ALA A 267 -28.39 10.87 0.02
C ALA A 267 -27.87 12.07 -0.78
N LYS A 268 -28.24 13.29 -0.39
CA LYS A 268 -27.76 14.52 -1.01
C LYS A 268 -26.29 14.74 -0.66
N LEU A 269 -25.94 14.59 0.62
CA LEU A 269 -24.57 14.74 1.09
C LEU A 269 -23.65 13.67 0.47
N ALA A 270 -24.09 12.42 0.40
CA ALA A 270 -23.34 11.34 -0.25
C ALA A 270 -23.03 11.66 -1.71
N LYS A 271 -24.00 12.23 -2.43
CA LYS A 271 -23.77 12.70 -3.81
C LYS A 271 -22.75 13.83 -3.87
N GLN A 272 -22.86 14.84 -2.99
CA GLN A 272 -21.92 15.96 -2.95
C GLN A 272 -20.49 15.50 -2.67
N LEU A 273 -20.31 14.61 -1.69
CA LEU A 273 -18.99 14.04 -1.38
C LEU A 273 -18.41 13.28 -2.56
N ARG A 274 -19.20 12.49 -3.29
CA ARG A 274 -18.72 11.82 -4.51
C ARG A 274 -18.25 12.79 -5.57
N ASP A 275 -18.93 13.90 -5.75
CA ASP A 275 -18.54 14.91 -6.74
C ASP A 275 -17.23 15.61 -6.34
N LEU A 276 -17.05 15.90 -5.04
CA LEU A 276 -15.80 16.44 -4.47
C LEU A 276 -14.63 15.46 -4.62
N ILE A 277 -14.84 14.21 -4.19
CA ILE A 277 -13.82 13.15 -4.26
C ILE A 277 -13.41 12.88 -5.71
N LYS A 278 -14.36 12.87 -6.65
CA LYS A 278 -14.03 12.70 -8.07
C LYS A 278 -13.15 13.81 -8.61
N ALA A 279 -13.33 15.05 -8.15
CA ALA A 279 -12.49 16.17 -8.55
C ALA A 279 -11.07 16.06 -7.98
N LEU A 280 -10.93 15.50 -6.77
CA LEU A 280 -9.65 15.16 -6.16
C LEU A 280 -8.92 14.03 -6.92
N GLN A 281 -9.62 12.94 -7.24
CA GLN A 281 -9.07 11.76 -7.94
C GLN A 281 -8.72 12.04 -9.42
N ASN A 282 -9.48 12.94 -10.06
CA ASN A 282 -9.35 13.22 -11.49
C ASN A 282 -9.20 14.72 -11.73
N PRO A 283 -8.05 15.32 -11.34
CA PRO A 283 -7.80 16.72 -11.58
C PRO A 283 -7.70 16.99 -13.09
N VAL A 284 -8.26 18.12 -13.52
CA VAL A 284 -8.19 18.63 -14.90
C VAL A 284 -6.83 19.25 -15.19
N SER A 285 -6.22 19.89 -14.19
CA SER A 285 -4.86 20.43 -14.27
C SER A 285 -4.10 20.21 -12.97
N PHE A 286 -2.79 20.07 -13.10
CA PHE A 286 -1.87 19.80 -12.00
C PHE A 286 -0.52 20.48 -12.27
N ALA A 287 -0.03 21.22 -11.28
CA ALA A 287 1.34 21.72 -11.22
C ALA A 287 1.83 21.64 -9.77
N PHE A 288 3.07 21.21 -9.58
CA PHE A 288 3.65 21.04 -8.25
C PHE A 288 5.09 21.53 -8.24
N HIS A 289 5.36 22.47 -7.33
CA HIS A 289 6.71 22.93 -7.01
C HIS A 289 6.97 22.65 -5.53
N ILE A 290 7.90 21.74 -5.27
CA ILE A 290 8.25 21.30 -3.91
C ILE A 290 8.58 22.51 -3.03
N GLY A 291 7.90 22.62 -1.88
CA GLY A 291 8.12 23.70 -0.92
C GLY A 291 7.51 25.05 -1.30
N ILE A 292 6.80 25.15 -2.43
CA ILE A 292 6.28 26.42 -2.95
C ILE A 292 4.78 26.35 -3.16
N ASP A 293 4.31 25.54 -4.10
CA ASP A 293 2.90 25.47 -4.48
C ASP A 293 2.49 24.08 -4.98
N LEU A 294 1.20 23.78 -4.84
CA LEU A 294 0.53 22.60 -5.36
C LEU A 294 -0.77 23.11 -5.98
N ILE A 295 -0.72 23.41 -7.27
CA ILE A 295 -1.84 23.99 -8.00
C ILE A 295 -2.61 22.88 -8.68
N VAL A 296 -3.84 22.66 -8.22
CA VAL A 296 -4.76 21.65 -8.76
C VAL A 296 -6.04 22.34 -9.20
N ASN A 297 -6.42 22.15 -10.47
CA ASN A 297 -7.55 22.87 -11.09
C ASN A 297 -7.47 24.39 -10.89
N GLY A 298 -6.25 24.95 -10.90
CA GLY A 298 -6.02 26.39 -10.74
C GLY A 298 -6.18 26.93 -9.31
N LYS A 299 -6.36 26.07 -8.29
CA LYS A 299 -6.29 26.45 -6.88
C LYS A 299 -5.00 25.91 -6.26
N ASP A 300 -4.29 26.76 -5.54
CA ASP A 300 -3.15 26.33 -4.73
C ASP A 300 -3.65 25.73 -3.42
N ILE A 301 -3.39 24.43 -3.23
CA ILE A 301 -3.79 23.62 -2.07
C ILE A 301 -2.59 23.16 -1.25
N TYR A 302 -1.39 23.70 -1.51
CA TYR A 302 -0.15 23.24 -0.88
C TYR A 302 -0.26 23.22 0.64
N ARG A 303 -0.69 24.33 1.22
CA ARG A 303 -0.80 24.46 2.67
C ARG A 303 -1.77 23.44 3.24
N GLU A 304 -2.96 23.31 2.67
CA GLU A 304 -3.97 22.36 3.14
C GLU A 304 -3.42 20.92 3.12
N ILE A 305 -2.83 20.46 2.02
CA ILE A 305 -2.31 19.09 1.92
C ILE A 305 -1.15 18.83 2.90
N PHE A 306 -0.18 19.74 3.00
CA PHE A 306 0.97 19.52 3.89
C PHE A 306 0.64 19.78 5.37
N THR A 307 -0.33 20.63 5.68
CA THR A 307 -0.90 20.70 7.05
C THR A 307 -1.62 19.40 7.40
N ALA A 308 -2.37 18.79 6.47
CA ALA A 308 -2.96 17.48 6.71
C ALA A 308 -1.90 16.41 7.01
N VAL A 309 -0.77 16.40 6.28
CA VAL A 309 0.36 15.50 6.57
C VAL A 309 0.88 15.68 8.00
N ASP A 310 1.08 16.93 8.43
CA ASP A 310 1.57 17.24 9.76
C ASP A 310 0.55 16.88 10.85
N ASP A 311 -0.74 17.11 10.59
CA ASP A 311 -1.84 16.78 11.49
C ASP A 311 -2.00 15.28 11.67
N TRP A 312 -1.89 14.50 10.60
CA TRP A 312 -1.89 13.05 10.69
C TRP A 312 -0.79 12.58 11.62
N LYS A 313 0.46 12.96 11.36
CA LYS A 313 1.63 12.56 12.18
C LYS A 313 1.51 12.96 13.66
N GLN A 314 0.81 14.05 13.94
CA GLN A 314 0.56 14.52 15.32
C GLN A 314 -0.68 13.89 15.97
N GLY A 315 -1.47 13.11 15.24
CA GLY A 315 -2.74 12.56 15.70
C GLY A 315 -3.86 13.61 15.81
N ASN A 316 -3.75 14.73 15.10
CA ASN A 316 -4.77 15.79 15.03
C ASN A 316 -5.88 15.41 14.04
N TRP A 317 -6.60 14.32 14.30
CA TRP A 317 -7.53 13.68 13.35
C TRP A 317 -8.60 14.60 12.77
N ASN A 318 -9.15 15.49 13.59
CA ASN A 318 -10.18 16.41 13.13
C ASN A 318 -9.60 17.45 12.17
N ASP A 319 -8.42 18.01 12.47
CA ASP A 319 -7.78 19.00 11.61
C ASP A 319 -7.27 18.34 10.32
N PHE A 320 -6.74 17.11 10.41
CA PHE A 320 -6.44 16.28 9.23
C PHE A 320 -7.65 16.19 8.29
N GLY A 321 -8.81 15.80 8.81
CA GLY A 321 -10.06 15.76 8.05
C GLY A 321 -10.44 17.13 7.49
N TYR A 322 -10.33 18.19 8.31
CA TYR A 322 -10.65 19.56 7.92
C TYR A 322 -9.81 20.05 6.75
N GLN A 323 -8.50 19.85 6.79
CA GLN A 323 -7.60 20.24 5.70
C GLN A 323 -7.91 19.47 4.41
N LEU A 324 -8.18 18.16 4.48
CA LEU A 324 -8.60 17.37 3.32
C LEU A 324 -9.93 17.85 2.74
N GLY A 325 -10.93 18.12 3.59
CA GLY A 325 -12.21 18.67 3.17
C GLY A 325 -12.05 20.00 2.44
N LYS A 326 -11.24 20.90 3.00
CA LYS A 326 -10.96 22.21 2.43
C LYS A 326 -10.24 22.11 1.08
N ALA A 327 -9.23 21.24 0.96
CA ALA A 327 -8.53 20.99 -0.29
C ALA A 327 -9.48 20.45 -1.37
N MET A 328 -10.27 19.42 -1.06
CA MET A 328 -11.26 18.87 -2.00
C MET A 328 -12.25 19.93 -2.50
N TYR A 329 -12.76 20.76 -1.60
CA TYR A 329 -13.69 21.84 -1.97
C TYR A 329 -13.04 22.85 -2.92
N GLN A 330 -11.81 23.28 -2.64
CA GLN A 330 -11.07 24.20 -3.52
C GLN A 330 -10.85 23.58 -4.91
N ILE A 331 -10.36 22.34 -4.97
CA ILE A 331 -10.14 21.60 -6.23
C ILE A 331 -11.42 21.51 -7.05
N PHE A 332 -12.55 21.19 -6.41
CA PHE A 332 -13.84 21.08 -7.07
C PHE A 332 -14.31 22.43 -7.63
N VAL A 333 -14.23 23.50 -6.85
CA VAL A 333 -14.57 24.86 -7.32
C VAL A 333 -13.70 25.24 -8.53
N GLY A 334 -12.39 25.01 -8.45
CA GLY A 334 -11.50 25.24 -9.59
C GLY A 334 -11.86 24.43 -10.83
N GLN A 335 -12.35 23.20 -10.65
CA GLN A 335 -12.82 22.37 -11.76
C GLN A 335 -14.07 22.94 -12.44
N GLN A 336 -14.98 23.54 -11.66
CA GLN A 336 -16.17 24.19 -12.22
C GLN A 336 -15.81 25.47 -12.98
N ASP A 337 -14.88 26.27 -12.44
CA ASP A 337 -14.36 27.49 -13.09
C ASP A 337 -13.72 27.18 -14.46
N TYR A 338 -13.16 25.98 -14.64
CA TYR A 338 -12.56 25.54 -15.92
C TYR A 338 -13.59 25.12 -16.98
N LYS A 339 -14.82 24.75 -16.55
CA LYS A 339 -15.89 24.26 -17.45
C LYS A 339 -16.85 25.37 -17.90
N SER A 340 -16.82 26.53 -17.25
CA SER A 340 -17.64 27.72 -17.56
C SER A 340 -17.03 28.58 -18.66
#